data_AF-A0A7C0U5S9-F1
#
_entry.id   AF-A0A7C0U5S9-F1
#
_cell.length_a   1.000
_cell.length_b   1.000
_cell.length_c   1.000
_cell.angle_alpha   90.00
_cell.angle_beta   90.00
_cell.angle_gamma   90.00
#
_symmetry.space_group_name_H-M   'P 1'
#
loop_
_entity.id
_entity.type
_entity.pdbx_description
1 polymer ?
#
loop_
_entity_poly.entity_id
_entity_poly.type
_entity_poly.pdbx_seq_one_letter_code
_entity_poly.pdbx_strand_id
1 'polypeptide(L)'
;RHLYIFVYHREMGEAVSFGRALEDPQALLELIEKRFSPMKDGLLHFATDGETFGHHRKKGAEILKETLEKLINRGVKLTNFASFMEEVSWVPPAQIRENTSWSCAHGVERWRADCGCFAGGKPGWNQKWRAPFREAMNWLKERLDRIFQEEGASFFKDPWAALLDYVEVMVRGPESLLPFLDRHSTRNLSTGERVKAAKLLEMARMGQYIFTSCGWFFADISGLEAVQNMTFAARAIELARDISGIYLEDGYLERLYKAKSNVPAERNGLEIYKRRVLPRRFTTKDITAHYLITSTLSGRFRETRLFRHWFRPVKVDRLEKGPTCFCCGVVEVTNLAFQEKGSYLFSVLQYCPGDIHCTLSSRGKERWEETLEALKSAYQLGITHLVRELDRFFGPQFYGSESTIDVV
;
A
#
# COMPACT_ATOMS: atom_id res chain seq x y z
N ARG A 1 27.87 10.86 -20.94
CA ARG A 1 27.31 10.97 -19.57
C ARG A 1 28.26 10.23 -18.63
N HIS A 2 28.69 10.82 -17.52
CA HIS A 2 29.50 10.17 -16.50
C HIS A 2 28.65 9.89 -15.26
N LEU A 3 28.85 8.74 -14.61
CA LEU A 3 28.24 8.40 -13.32
C LEU A 3 29.39 8.31 -12.29
N TYR A 4 29.33 9.11 -11.23
CA TYR A 4 30.29 9.01 -10.13
C TYR A 4 29.82 7.97 -9.11
N ILE A 5 30.76 7.17 -8.60
CA ILE A 5 30.48 6.06 -7.69
C ILE A 5 31.18 6.34 -6.36
N PHE A 6 30.39 6.40 -5.28
CA PHE A 6 30.88 6.56 -3.92
C PHE A 6 30.79 5.22 -3.19
N VAL A 7 31.94 4.61 -2.88
CA VAL A 7 31.99 3.32 -2.19
C VAL A 7 31.97 3.55 -0.68
N TYR A 8 30.90 3.14 -0.02
CA TYR A 8 30.72 3.41 1.41
C TYR A 8 31.57 2.51 2.30
N HIS A 9 31.94 3.00 3.47
CA HIS A 9 32.70 2.24 4.45
C HIS A 9 31.80 1.22 5.16
N ARG A 10 31.79 -0.02 4.66
CA ARG A 10 30.92 -1.10 5.15
C ARG A 10 31.01 -1.33 6.65
N GLU A 11 32.21 -1.45 7.20
CA GLU A 11 32.39 -1.74 8.64
C GLU A 11 31.85 -0.61 9.54
N MET A 12 31.87 0.64 9.06
CA MET A 12 31.27 1.76 9.80
C MET A 12 29.75 1.70 9.73
N GLY A 13 29.19 1.44 8.53
CA GLY A 13 27.76 1.22 8.37
C GLY A 13 27.24 0.09 9.27
N GLU A 14 27.94 -1.04 9.34
CA GLU A 14 27.62 -2.17 10.23
C GLU A 14 27.76 -1.80 11.71
N ALA A 15 28.83 -1.09 12.09
CA ALA A 15 29.05 -0.66 13.48
C ALA A 15 27.97 0.32 13.97
N VAL A 16 27.48 1.19 13.10
CA VAL A 16 26.38 2.13 13.38
C VAL A 16 25.03 1.41 13.40
N SER A 17 24.77 0.53 12.44
CA SER A 17 23.50 -0.18 12.30
C SER A 17 23.26 -1.21 13.42
N PHE A 18 24.27 -2.04 13.69
CA PHE A 18 24.14 -3.26 14.52
C PHE A 18 25.14 -3.31 15.66
N GLY A 19 26.24 -2.56 15.57
CA GLY A 19 27.26 -2.48 16.61
C GLY A 19 26.93 -1.49 17.72
N ARG A 20 27.98 -1.12 18.47
CA ARG A 20 27.93 -0.24 19.64
C ARG A 20 28.21 1.24 19.33
N ALA A 21 28.38 1.59 18.04
CA ALA A 21 28.81 2.94 17.68
C ALA A 21 27.78 4.02 18.04
N LEU A 22 26.51 3.65 18.25
CA LEU A 22 25.45 4.56 18.72
C LEU A 22 25.04 4.32 20.18
N GLU A 23 25.93 3.78 21.02
CA GLU A 23 25.69 3.71 22.47
C GLU A 23 25.91 5.07 23.14
N ASP A 24 26.95 5.79 22.71
CA ASP A 24 27.24 7.15 23.17
C ASP A 24 28.03 7.96 22.11
N PRO A 25 28.08 9.31 22.24
CA PRO A 25 28.74 10.19 21.28
C PRO A 25 30.25 10.01 21.15
N GLN A 26 30.92 9.54 22.21
CA GLN A 26 32.36 9.31 22.25
C GLN A 26 32.72 8.06 21.45
N ALA A 27 31.93 6.99 21.57
CA ALA A 27 32.11 5.77 20.78
C ALA A 27 31.99 6.03 19.26
N LEU A 28 31.00 6.81 18.82
CA LEU A 28 30.86 7.20 17.41
C LEU A 28 32.04 8.06 16.94
N LEU A 29 32.45 9.02 17.78
CA LEU A 29 33.57 9.91 17.49
C LEU A 29 34.87 9.12 17.29
N GLU A 30 35.20 8.21 18.21
CA GLU A 30 36.40 7.36 18.12
C GLU A 30 36.39 6.48 16.88
N LEU A 31 35.22 5.93 16.52
CA LEU A 31 35.07 5.16 15.29
C LEU A 31 35.37 6.01 14.06
N ILE A 32 34.82 7.23 13.97
CA ILE A 32 35.04 8.14 12.85
C ILE A 32 36.51 8.56 12.79
N GLU A 33 37.10 8.98 13.91
CA GLU A 33 38.48 9.44 13.96
C GLU A 33 39.47 8.35 13.60
N LYS A 34 39.24 7.11 14.06
CA LYS A 34 40.06 5.95 13.70
C LYS A 34 40.10 5.70 12.19
N ARG A 35 39.01 6.00 11.46
CA ARG A 35 38.93 5.80 10.01
C ARG A 35 39.33 7.04 9.21
N PHE A 36 39.13 8.23 9.79
CA PHE A 36 39.46 9.50 9.15
C PHE A 36 40.94 9.85 9.26
N SER A 37 41.57 9.63 10.42
CA SER A 37 42.99 9.95 10.67
C SER A 37 44.00 9.40 9.64
N PRO A 38 43.88 8.16 9.11
CA PRO A 38 44.81 7.66 8.10
C PRO A 38 44.56 8.23 6.69
N MET A 39 43.46 8.94 6.47
CA MET A 39 43.15 9.54 5.17
C MET A 39 43.96 10.84 4.98
N LYS A 40 44.69 10.92 3.86
CA LYS A 40 45.43 12.14 3.49
C LYS A 40 44.55 13.10 2.69
N ASP A 41 43.83 12.56 1.71
CA ASP A 41 42.89 13.26 0.86
C ASP A 41 41.66 12.36 0.63
N GLY A 42 40.48 12.95 0.47
CA GLY A 42 39.26 12.24 0.09
C GLY A 42 38.08 12.43 1.02
N LEU A 43 37.07 11.58 0.86
CA LEU A 43 35.81 11.62 1.58
C LEU A 43 35.60 10.34 2.37
N LEU A 44 35.53 10.44 3.70
CA LEU A 44 35.02 9.35 4.54
C LEU A 44 33.51 9.38 4.51
N HIS A 45 32.87 8.33 4.00
CA HIS A 45 31.42 8.19 4.08
C HIS A 45 31.01 6.75 4.39
N PHE A 46 29.88 6.61 5.06
CA PHE A 46 29.21 5.34 5.30
C PHE A 46 27.71 5.53 5.09
N ALA A 47 26.99 4.44 4.87
CA ALA A 47 25.54 4.44 4.68
C ALA A 47 24.90 3.47 5.68
N THR A 48 23.70 3.84 6.16
CA THR A 48 22.86 3.06 7.07
C THR A 48 21.40 3.45 6.81
N ASP A 49 20.46 2.60 7.23
CA ASP A 49 19.03 2.89 7.18
C ASP A 49 18.70 4.06 8.13
N GLY A 50 17.79 4.95 7.72
CA GLY A 50 17.43 6.14 8.50
C GLY A 50 16.73 5.78 9.83
N GLU A 51 16.00 4.67 9.81
CA GLU A 51 15.33 4.04 10.95
C GLU A 51 16.30 3.70 12.08
N THR A 52 17.61 3.59 11.80
CA THR A 52 18.65 3.42 12.81
C THR A 52 18.60 4.53 13.86
N PHE A 53 18.37 5.78 13.47
CA PHE A 53 18.46 6.95 14.35
C PHE A 53 17.15 7.27 15.11
N GLY A 54 16.46 6.25 15.60
CA GLY A 54 15.33 6.42 16.51
C GLY A 54 14.52 5.15 16.73
N HIS A 55 14.18 4.45 15.63
CA HIS A 55 13.40 3.22 15.71
C HIS A 55 14.25 2.05 16.23
N HIS A 56 15.45 1.84 15.67
CA HIS A 56 16.36 0.78 16.13
C HIS A 56 17.26 1.20 17.29
N ARG A 57 17.73 2.46 17.31
CA ARG A 57 18.53 3.03 18.40
C ARG A 57 17.84 4.25 18.99
N LYS A 58 17.24 4.07 20.17
CA LYS A 58 16.71 5.19 20.96
C LYS A 58 17.83 6.21 21.18
N LYS A 59 17.53 7.50 21.03
CA LYS A 59 18.50 8.62 21.10
C LYS A 59 19.59 8.63 20.01
N GLY A 60 19.53 7.77 18.99
CA GLY A 60 20.54 7.73 17.93
C GLY A 60 20.75 9.09 17.24
N ALA A 61 19.67 9.84 17.00
CA ALA A 61 19.75 11.18 16.40
C ALA A 61 20.45 12.20 17.32
N GLU A 62 20.23 12.12 18.64
CA GLU A 62 20.87 12.99 19.64
C GLU A 62 22.38 12.70 19.70
N ILE A 63 22.75 11.41 19.71
CA ILE A 63 24.13 10.95 19.67
C ILE A 63 24.84 11.44 18.40
N LEU A 64 24.21 11.25 17.24
CA LEU A 64 24.74 11.72 15.97
C LEU A 64 24.98 13.23 16.00
N LYS A 65 24.00 14.02 16.47
CA LYS A 65 24.13 15.47 16.57
C LYS A 65 25.34 15.87 17.41
N GLU A 66 25.47 15.32 18.62
CA GLU A 66 26.58 15.66 19.52
C GLU A 66 27.94 15.27 18.93
N THR A 67 28.04 14.10 18.28
CA THR A 67 29.28 13.68 17.60
C THR A 67 29.62 14.61 16.44
N LEU A 68 28.65 15.03 15.63
CA LEU A 68 28.87 15.97 14.52
C LEU A 68 29.35 17.34 15.02
N GLU A 69 28.78 17.86 16.11
CA GLU A 69 29.23 19.10 16.74
C GLU A 69 30.70 18.98 17.21
N LYS A 70 31.07 17.87 17.84
CA LYS A 70 32.46 17.59 18.24
C LYS A 70 33.42 17.54 17.06
N LEU A 71 33.03 16.89 15.95
CA LEU A 71 33.82 16.81 14.73
C LEU A 71 34.04 18.19 14.09
N ILE A 72 33.00 19.00 13.98
CA ILE A 72 33.09 20.37 13.46
C ILE A 72 34.05 21.22 14.32
N ASN A 73 33.93 21.13 15.65
CA ASN A 73 34.82 21.84 16.57
C ASN A 73 36.28 21.39 16.47
N ARG A 74 36.54 20.16 15.99
CA ARG A 74 37.88 19.64 15.69
C ARG A 74 38.36 19.96 14.27
N GLY A 75 37.61 20.78 13.52
CA GLY A 75 37.97 21.23 12.17
C GLY A 75 37.60 20.25 11.06
N VAL A 76 36.82 19.20 11.34
CA VAL A 76 36.33 18.28 10.29
C VAL A 76 35.24 18.97 9.47
N LYS A 77 35.47 19.08 8.16
CA LYS A 77 34.49 19.63 7.22
C LYS A 77 33.44 18.58 6.88
N LEU A 78 32.21 18.80 7.32
CA LEU A 78 31.05 18.05 6.82
C LEU A 78 30.70 18.55 5.41
N THR A 79 30.45 17.63 4.49
CA THR A 79 30.13 17.94 3.09
C THR A 79 29.16 16.92 2.53
N ASN A 80 28.60 17.20 1.35
CA ASN A 80 27.80 16.27 0.56
C ASN A 80 28.55 15.86 -0.71
N PHE A 81 28.04 14.87 -1.44
CA PHE A 81 28.70 14.36 -2.65
C PHE A 81 28.85 15.41 -3.75
N ALA A 82 27.87 16.30 -3.96
CA ALA A 82 27.94 17.33 -4.99
C ALA A 82 29.04 18.35 -4.68
N SER A 83 29.06 18.88 -3.45
CA SER A 83 30.08 19.83 -3.00
C SER A 83 31.48 19.21 -2.96
N PHE A 84 31.62 17.94 -2.59
CA PHE A 84 32.91 17.24 -2.67
C PHE A 84 33.40 17.12 -4.12
N MET A 85 32.50 16.83 -5.08
CA MET A 85 32.87 16.70 -6.49
C MET A 85 33.32 18.01 -7.14
N GLU A 86 32.90 19.17 -6.61
CA GLU A 86 33.41 20.48 -7.05
C GLU A 86 34.90 20.70 -6.69
N GLU A 87 35.39 19.98 -5.68
CA GLU A 87 36.77 20.06 -5.18
C GLU A 87 37.68 18.97 -5.78
N VAL A 88 37.11 17.96 -6.42
CA VAL A 88 37.84 16.82 -6.99
C VAL A 88 38.15 17.06 -8.46
N SER A 89 39.44 17.13 -8.79
CA SER A 89 39.90 17.35 -10.17
C SER A 89 39.92 16.08 -11.03
N TRP A 90 40.01 14.89 -10.43
CA TRP A 90 40.05 13.62 -11.14
C TRP A 90 39.57 12.44 -10.29
N VAL A 91 38.86 11.50 -10.91
CA VAL A 91 38.42 10.24 -10.30
C VAL A 91 38.80 9.09 -11.24
N PRO A 92 39.45 8.01 -10.76
CA PRO A 92 39.77 6.87 -11.59
C PRO A 92 38.50 6.19 -12.12
N PRO A 93 38.50 5.64 -13.35
CA PRO A 93 37.42 4.79 -13.81
C PRO A 93 37.35 3.53 -12.94
N ALA A 94 36.14 3.08 -12.65
CA ALA A 94 35.89 1.85 -11.90
C ALA A 94 34.90 0.97 -12.66
N GLN A 95 35.04 -0.35 -12.49
CA GLN A 95 34.08 -1.32 -12.99
C GLN A 95 33.27 -1.86 -11.83
N ILE A 96 31.95 -1.79 -11.95
CA ILE A 96 31.03 -2.41 -10.99
C ILE A 96 30.83 -3.86 -11.42
N ARG A 97 30.97 -4.79 -10.46
CA ARG A 97 30.51 -6.17 -10.66
C ARG A 97 28.99 -6.17 -10.70
N GLU A 98 28.41 -6.62 -11.81
CA GLU A 98 26.95 -6.68 -11.96
C GLU A 98 26.29 -7.52 -10.86
N ASN A 99 25.02 -7.23 -10.59
CA ASN A 99 24.20 -7.98 -9.64
C ASN A 99 24.79 -8.04 -8.21
N THR A 100 25.63 -7.08 -7.84
CA THR A 100 26.09 -6.89 -6.46
C THR A 100 25.05 -6.16 -5.62
N SER A 101 25.15 -6.27 -4.30
CA SER A 101 24.33 -5.50 -3.36
C SER A 101 25.14 -5.13 -2.13
N TRP A 102 24.70 -4.10 -1.43
CA TRP A 102 25.33 -3.64 -0.18
C TRP A 102 25.08 -4.56 1.03
N SER A 103 24.05 -5.41 0.98
CA SER A 103 23.54 -6.15 2.15
C SER A 103 23.49 -7.67 1.96
N CYS A 104 24.06 -8.21 0.88
CA CYS A 104 24.20 -9.65 0.69
C CYS A 104 25.53 -9.99 -0.01
N ALA A 105 26.29 -10.91 0.60
CA ALA A 105 27.56 -11.39 0.04
C ALA A 105 27.39 -12.11 -1.32
N HIS A 106 26.18 -12.60 -1.60
CA HIS A 106 25.80 -13.25 -2.86
C HIS A 106 25.12 -12.28 -3.85
N GLY A 107 25.34 -10.97 -3.68
CA GLY A 107 24.79 -9.98 -4.60
C GLY A 107 23.28 -9.80 -4.44
N VAL A 108 22.53 -9.82 -5.55
CA VAL A 108 21.06 -9.68 -5.53
C VAL A 108 20.32 -11.00 -5.27
N GLU A 109 21.05 -12.11 -5.07
CA GLU A 109 20.44 -13.43 -4.90
C GLU A 109 19.55 -13.53 -3.64
N ARG A 110 19.76 -12.67 -2.64
CA ARG A 110 18.81 -12.52 -1.51
C ARG A 110 17.37 -12.29 -1.97
N TRP A 111 17.15 -11.59 -3.07
CA TRP A 111 15.80 -11.25 -3.56
C TRP A 111 15.33 -12.14 -4.72
N ARG A 112 16.05 -13.25 -4.98
CA ARG A 112 15.81 -14.11 -6.14
C ARG A 112 15.84 -15.59 -5.81
N ALA A 113 16.81 -16.05 -5.03
CA ALA A 113 17.07 -17.47 -4.82
C ALA A 113 17.36 -17.82 -3.36
N ASP A 114 17.52 -19.11 -3.10
CA ASP A 114 17.97 -19.66 -1.81
C ASP A 114 19.49 -19.49 -1.66
N CYS A 115 19.94 -18.26 -1.39
CA CYS A 115 21.35 -17.97 -1.12
C CYS A 115 21.75 -18.15 0.36
N GLY A 116 20.84 -18.69 1.19
CA GLY A 116 21.02 -18.84 2.64
C GLY A 116 21.02 -17.55 3.46
N CYS A 117 21.05 -16.36 2.83
CA CYS A 117 20.97 -15.10 3.56
C CYS A 117 19.52 -14.76 3.91
N PHE A 118 19.24 -14.53 5.19
CA PHE A 118 17.93 -14.10 5.69
C PHE A 118 18.07 -13.24 6.95
N ALA A 119 16.99 -12.56 7.33
CA ALA A 119 16.83 -11.92 8.63
C ALA A 119 15.70 -12.63 9.40
N GLY A 120 15.92 -12.95 10.68
CA GLY A 120 14.98 -13.71 11.51
C GLY A 120 14.95 -15.22 11.21
N GLY A 121 13.92 -15.95 11.63
CA GLY A 121 13.74 -17.37 11.31
C GLY A 121 14.24 -18.36 12.36
N LYS A 122 14.17 -19.67 12.05
CA LYS A 122 14.50 -20.78 12.94
C LYS A 122 15.50 -21.74 12.28
N PRO A 123 16.25 -22.55 13.07
CA PRO A 123 17.07 -23.62 12.52
C PRO A 123 16.27 -24.51 11.54
N GLY A 124 16.87 -24.83 10.40
CA GLY A 124 16.27 -25.65 9.35
C GLY A 124 15.40 -24.90 8.33
N TRP A 125 15.13 -23.61 8.53
CA TRP A 125 14.43 -22.81 7.53
C TRP A 125 15.31 -22.54 6.31
N ASN A 126 14.69 -22.42 5.13
CA ASN A 126 15.35 -22.16 3.85
C ASN A 126 14.59 -21.12 3.01
N GLN A 127 15.23 -20.64 1.94
CA GLN A 127 14.73 -19.55 1.12
C GLN A 127 14.33 -20.02 -0.29
N LYS A 128 14.07 -21.33 -0.46
CA LYS A 128 13.62 -21.92 -1.73
C LYS A 128 12.30 -21.33 -2.24
N TRP A 129 11.52 -20.70 -1.37
CA TRP A 129 10.28 -20.01 -1.72
C TRP A 129 10.49 -18.73 -2.53
N ARG A 130 11.67 -18.11 -2.46
CA ARG A 130 11.94 -16.81 -3.11
C ARG A 130 11.83 -16.87 -4.62
N ALA A 131 12.38 -17.92 -5.23
CA ALA A 131 12.36 -18.12 -6.67
C ALA A 131 10.93 -18.28 -7.24
N PRO A 132 10.09 -19.22 -6.75
CA PRO A 132 8.71 -19.32 -7.23
C PRO A 132 7.86 -18.10 -6.87
N PHE A 133 8.13 -17.42 -5.75
CA PHE A 133 7.45 -16.17 -5.43
C PHE A 133 7.81 -15.05 -6.44
N ARG A 134 9.08 -14.93 -6.81
CA ARG A 134 9.54 -13.99 -7.83
C ARG A 134 8.98 -14.35 -9.22
N GLU A 135 8.89 -15.64 -9.55
CA GLU A 135 8.26 -16.12 -10.79
C GLU A 135 6.79 -15.68 -10.88
N ALA A 136 6.03 -15.83 -9.80
CA ALA A 136 4.64 -15.38 -9.73
C ALA A 136 4.51 -13.87 -9.99
N MET A 137 5.38 -13.06 -9.39
CA MET A 137 5.37 -11.60 -9.58
C MET A 137 5.82 -11.17 -10.97
N ASN A 138 6.85 -11.81 -11.53
CA ASN A 138 7.33 -11.54 -12.88
C ASN A 138 6.24 -11.86 -13.92
N TRP A 139 5.61 -13.04 -13.79
CA TRP A 139 4.51 -13.44 -14.67
C TRP A 139 3.34 -12.44 -14.59
N LEU A 140 2.95 -12.05 -13.37
CA LEU A 140 1.87 -11.08 -13.20
C LEU A 140 2.24 -9.74 -13.82
N LYS A 141 3.46 -9.24 -13.57
CA LYS A 141 3.95 -7.97 -14.14
C LYS A 141 3.89 -7.96 -15.66
N GLU A 142 4.38 -9.01 -16.31
CA GLU A 142 4.36 -9.14 -17.77
C GLU A 142 2.93 -9.03 -18.33
N ARG A 143 1.95 -9.64 -17.65
CA ARG A 143 0.53 -9.56 -18.06
C ARG A 143 -0.06 -8.17 -17.82
N LEU A 144 0.21 -7.57 -16.67
CA LEU A 144 -0.25 -6.23 -16.34
C LEU A 144 0.33 -5.19 -17.31
N ASP A 145 1.60 -5.32 -17.70
CA ASP A 145 2.26 -4.40 -18.62
C ASP A 145 1.66 -4.46 -20.02
N ARG A 146 1.31 -5.65 -20.50
CA ARG A 146 0.59 -5.82 -21.77
C ARG A 146 -0.78 -5.14 -21.73
N ILE A 147 -1.56 -5.41 -20.69
CA ILE A 147 -2.88 -4.76 -20.50
C ILE A 147 -2.71 -3.24 -20.42
N PHE A 148 -1.72 -2.76 -19.68
CA PHE A 148 -1.44 -1.33 -19.54
C PHE A 148 -1.13 -0.67 -20.88
N GLN A 149 -0.30 -1.31 -21.71
CA GLN A 149 0.06 -0.80 -23.02
C GLN A 149 -1.12 -0.84 -24.00
N GLU A 150 -1.84 -1.96 -24.07
CA GLU A 150 -2.94 -2.19 -25.02
C GLU A 150 -4.15 -1.31 -24.70
N GLU A 151 -4.66 -1.35 -23.47
CA GLU A 151 -5.80 -0.52 -23.04
C GLU A 151 -5.40 0.96 -22.97
N GLY A 152 -4.16 1.24 -22.56
CA GLY A 152 -3.66 2.60 -22.35
C GLY A 152 -3.56 3.39 -23.65
N ALA A 153 -3.28 2.74 -24.77
CA ALA A 153 -3.20 3.39 -26.08
C ALA A 153 -4.51 4.07 -26.50
N SER A 154 -5.66 3.62 -25.96
CA SER A 154 -6.96 4.23 -26.23
C SER A 154 -7.20 5.52 -25.44
N PHE A 155 -6.44 5.74 -24.37
CA PHE A 155 -6.63 6.87 -23.46
C PHE A 155 -5.47 7.87 -23.51
N PHE A 156 -4.22 7.41 -23.51
CA PHE A 156 -3.02 8.23 -23.33
C PHE A 156 -2.22 8.41 -24.62
N LYS A 157 -1.64 9.60 -24.80
CA LYS A 157 -0.71 9.90 -25.90
C LYS A 157 0.49 8.96 -25.88
N ASP A 158 1.01 8.71 -24.68
CA ASP A 158 2.04 7.72 -24.37
C ASP A 158 1.71 7.15 -22.97
N PRO A 159 1.27 5.88 -22.86
CA PRO A 159 0.94 5.27 -21.59
C PRO A 159 2.10 5.24 -20.59
N TRP A 160 3.33 5.01 -21.06
CA TRP A 160 4.50 4.87 -20.19
C TRP A 160 4.98 6.23 -19.67
N ALA A 161 4.95 7.26 -20.52
CA ALA A 161 5.20 8.64 -20.07
C ALA A 161 4.13 9.09 -19.07
N ALA A 162 2.85 8.78 -19.31
CA ALA A 162 1.79 9.06 -18.36
C ALA A 162 2.02 8.33 -17.02
N LEU A 163 2.45 7.07 -17.03
CA LEU A 163 2.77 6.35 -15.79
C LEU A 163 3.91 6.99 -15.01
N LEU A 164 4.96 7.49 -15.70
CA LEU A 164 6.07 8.17 -15.07
C LEU A 164 5.61 9.48 -14.39
N ASP A 165 4.83 10.28 -15.10
CA ASP A 165 4.34 11.58 -14.63
C ASP A 165 3.22 11.43 -13.58
N TYR A 166 2.62 10.24 -13.45
CA TYR A 166 1.58 9.94 -12.45
C TYR A 166 2.06 10.12 -11.00
N VAL A 167 3.38 10.20 -10.77
CA VAL A 167 3.95 10.63 -9.48
C VAL A 167 3.41 11.99 -9.03
N GLU A 168 3.07 12.89 -9.96
CA GLU A 168 2.42 14.17 -9.65
C GLU A 168 1.12 13.96 -8.88
N VAL A 169 0.28 13.02 -9.35
CA VAL A 169 -1.01 12.72 -8.71
C VAL A 169 -0.81 12.10 -7.34
N MET A 170 0.21 11.27 -7.19
CA MET A 170 0.56 10.67 -5.90
C MET A 170 1.00 11.70 -4.86
N VAL A 171 1.77 12.71 -5.28
CA VAL A 171 2.33 13.75 -4.40
C VAL A 171 1.32 14.86 -4.11
N ARG A 172 0.66 15.38 -5.15
CA ARG A 172 -0.31 16.49 -5.02
C ARG A 172 -1.68 16.02 -4.52
N GLY A 173 -1.98 14.73 -4.66
CA GLY A 173 -3.22 14.13 -4.21
C GLY A 173 -4.31 14.09 -5.30
N PRO A 174 -5.48 13.54 -4.95
CA PRO A 174 -6.52 13.11 -5.90
C PRO A 174 -7.13 14.24 -6.74
N GLU A 175 -7.08 15.48 -6.27
CA GLU A 175 -7.59 16.66 -6.99
C GLU A 175 -6.80 16.96 -8.27
N SER A 176 -5.53 16.54 -8.33
CA SER A 176 -4.68 16.74 -9.50
C SER A 176 -4.92 15.74 -10.63
N LEU A 177 -5.76 14.71 -10.41
CA LEU A 177 -6.01 13.66 -11.40
C LEU A 177 -6.67 14.18 -12.68
N LEU A 178 -7.67 15.05 -12.59
CA LEU A 178 -8.37 15.53 -13.79
C LEU A 178 -7.47 16.39 -14.69
N PRO A 179 -6.74 17.41 -14.16
CA PRO A 179 -5.75 18.15 -14.95
C PRO A 179 -4.65 17.26 -15.52
N PHE A 180 -4.20 16.25 -14.76
CA PHE A 180 -3.23 15.27 -15.24
C PHE A 180 -3.79 14.50 -16.46
N LEU A 181 -5.01 13.96 -16.35
CA LEU A 181 -5.62 13.23 -17.46
C LEU A 181 -5.80 14.12 -18.69
N ASP A 182 -6.22 15.38 -18.54
CA ASP A 182 -6.38 16.30 -19.67
C ASP A 182 -5.07 16.52 -20.45
N ARG A 183 -3.93 16.60 -19.75
CA ARG A 183 -2.62 16.77 -20.40
C ARG A 183 -2.15 15.51 -21.13
N HIS A 184 -2.36 14.34 -20.53
CA HIS A 184 -1.83 13.08 -21.05
C HIS A 184 -2.77 12.36 -22.02
N SER A 185 -4.05 12.74 -22.08
CA SER A 185 -5.03 12.03 -22.91
C SER A 185 -4.90 12.36 -24.39
N THR A 186 -5.15 11.40 -25.28
CA THR A 186 -5.17 11.60 -26.74
C THR A 186 -6.31 12.52 -27.20
N ARG A 187 -7.38 12.58 -26.41
CA ARG A 187 -8.62 13.32 -26.67
C ARG A 187 -9.32 13.68 -25.36
N ASN A 188 -10.41 14.41 -25.45
CA ASN A 188 -11.32 14.62 -24.31
C ASN A 188 -12.00 13.29 -23.94
N LEU A 189 -11.73 12.81 -22.73
CA LEU A 189 -12.32 11.60 -22.18
C LEU A 189 -13.64 11.92 -21.46
N SER A 190 -14.64 11.08 -21.69
CA SER A 190 -15.88 11.06 -20.91
C SER A 190 -15.62 10.68 -19.45
N THR A 191 -16.59 10.92 -18.56
CA THR A 191 -16.46 10.57 -17.14
C THR A 191 -16.11 9.09 -16.92
N GLY A 192 -16.75 8.18 -17.66
CA GLY A 192 -16.46 6.74 -17.56
C GLY A 192 -15.06 6.38 -18.07
N GLU A 193 -14.61 7.03 -19.14
CA GLU A 193 -13.26 6.82 -19.68
C GLU A 193 -12.18 7.36 -18.76
N ARG A 194 -12.42 8.50 -18.09
CA ARG A 194 -11.50 9.04 -17.07
C ARG A 194 -11.33 8.07 -15.90
N VAL A 195 -12.43 7.48 -15.43
CA VAL A 195 -12.39 6.44 -14.38
C VAL A 195 -11.58 5.24 -14.84
N LYS A 196 -11.80 4.73 -16.06
CA LYS A 196 -11.01 3.62 -16.61
C LYS A 196 -9.53 3.95 -16.75
N ALA A 197 -9.20 5.13 -17.28
CA ALA A 197 -7.82 5.61 -17.41
C ALA A 197 -7.13 5.71 -16.04
N ALA A 198 -7.81 6.23 -15.02
CA ALA A 198 -7.29 6.30 -13.65
C ALA A 198 -7.10 4.90 -13.02
N LYS A 199 -8.06 3.99 -13.22
CA LYS A 199 -7.93 2.58 -12.79
C LYS A 199 -6.73 1.90 -13.45
N LEU A 200 -6.46 2.21 -14.72
CA LEU A 200 -5.34 1.65 -15.48
C LEU A 200 -3.98 2.13 -14.94
N LEU A 201 -3.86 3.40 -14.57
CA LEU A 201 -2.66 3.95 -13.91
C LEU A 201 -2.44 3.31 -12.53
N GLU A 202 -3.51 3.19 -11.74
CA GLU A 202 -3.44 2.52 -10.43
C GLU A 202 -3.08 1.03 -10.55
N MET A 203 -3.56 0.34 -11.60
CA MET A 203 -3.18 -1.04 -11.88
C MET A 203 -1.68 -1.17 -12.15
N ALA A 204 -1.13 -0.31 -13.02
CA ALA A 204 0.30 -0.30 -13.31
C ALA A 204 1.14 0.08 -12.09
N ARG A 205 0.68 1.05 -11.28
CA ARG A 205 1.29 1.40 -9.99
C ARG A 205 1.35 0.20 -9.04
N MET A 206 0.25 -0.53 -8.89
CA MET A 206 0.24 -1.76 -8.09
C MET A 206 1.21 -2.81 -8.67
N GLY A 207 1.28 -2.93 -10.00
CA GLY A 207 2.26 -3.77 -10.69
C GLY A 207 3.73 -3.39 -10.44
N GLN A 208 4.03 -2.13 -10.14
CA GLN A 208 5.36 -1.73 -9.66
C GLN A 208 5.56 -2.14 -8.18
N TYR A 209 4.54 -1.95 -7.36
CA TYR A 209 4.61 -2.18 -5.91
C TYR A 209 4.77 -3.66 -5.52
N ILE A 210 4.34 -4.60 -6.37
CA ILE A 210 4.56 -6.03 -6.10
C ILE A 210 6.04 -6.41 -5.97
N PHE A 211 6.96 -5.55 -6.45
CA PHE A 211 8.41 -5.72 -6.32
C PHE A 211 9.03 -4.96 -5.15
N THR A 212 8.24 -4.52 -4.16
CA THR A 212 8.79 -3.97 -2.92
C THR A 212 9.73 -5.01 -2.29
N SER A 213 11.02 -4.68 -2.23
CA SER A 213 12.09 -5.67 -2.02
C SER A 213 12.05 -6.34 -0.66
N CYS A 214 11.46 -5.67 0.35
CA CYS A 214 11.25 -6.22 1.69
C CYS A 214 10.51 -7.57 1.67
N GLY A 215 9.65 -7.80 0.66
CA GLY A 215 8.92 -9.06 0.49
C GLY A 215 9.79 -10.29 0.24
N TRP A 216 11.09 -10.15 -0.03
CA TRP A 216 12.05 -11.27 -0.10
C TRP A 216 13.14 -11.22 0.98
N PHE A 217 13.19 -10.17 1.80
CA PHE A 217 14.33 -9.93 2.69
C PHE A 217 14.38 -10.90 3.87
N PHE A 218 13.22 -11.22 4.44
CA PHE A 218 13.07 -12.04 5.64
C PHE A 218 13.04 -13.54 5.34
N ALA A 219 12.92 -14.34 6.40
CA ALA A 219 13.11 -15.78 6.33
C ALA A 219 11.95 -16.54 5.65
N ASP A 220 10.72 -16.00 5.65
CA ASP A 220 9.53 -16.72 5.19
C ASP A 220 8.52 -15.89 4.37
N ILE A 221 7.85 -16.54 3.42
CA ILE A 221 6.80 -15.96 2.58
C ILE A 221 5.51 -15.60 3.35
N SER A 222 5.28 -16.16 4.54
CA SER A 222 4.16 -15.77 5.40
C SER A 222 4.39 -14.46 6.16
N GLY A 223 5.58 -13.85 6.01
CA GLY A 223 5.92 -12.56 6.57
C GLY A 223 5.01 -11.44 6.06
N LEU A 224 4.84 -10.40 6.87
CA LEU A 224 3.95 -9.27 6.57
C LEU A 224 4.34 -8.56 5.26
N GLU A 225 5.63 -8.52 4.93
CA GLU A 225 6.16 -7.87 3.73
C GLU A 225 5.78 -8.64 2.46
N ALA A 226 5.92 -9.97 2.47
CA ALA A 226 5.53 -10.80 1.34
C ALA A 226 4.00 -10.80 1.16
N VAL A 227 3.24 -10.84 2.27
CA VAL A 227 1.77 -10.67 2.27
C VAL A 227 1.38 -9.30 1.71
N GLN A 228 2.13 -8.25 2.00
CA GLN A 228 1.89 -6.92 1.44
C GLN A 228 2.09 -6.90 -0.08
N ASN A 229 3.15 -7.52 -0.61
CA ASN A 229 3.34 -7.67 -2.05
C ASN A 229 2.20 -8.45 -2.71
N MET A 230 1.74 -9.53 -2.06
CA MET A 230 0.57 -10.28 -2.51
C MET A 230 -0.72 -9.44 -2.46
N THR A 231 -0.85 -8.51 -1.51
CA THR A 231 -1.98 -7.57 -1.42
C THR A 231 -1.96 -6.58 -2.58
N PHE A 232 -0.79 -6.05 -2.96
CA PHE A 232 -0.66 -5.24 -4.17
C PHE A 232 -1.00 -6.04 -5.43
N ALA A 233 -0.54 -7.28 -5.53
CA ALA A 233 -0.87 -8.18 -6.64
C ALA A 233 -2.38 -8.42 -6.74
N ALA A 234 -3.05 -8.68 -5.61
CA ALA A 234 -4.49 -8.86 -5.54
C ALA A 234 -5.25 -7.63 -6.06
N ARG A 235 -4.79 -6.42 -5.70
CA ARG A 235 -5.39 -5.17 -6.18
C ARG A 235 -5.14 -4.94 -7.68
N ALA A 236 -3.95 -5.25 -8.17
CA ALA A 236 -3.65 -5.16 -9.60
C ALA A 236 -4.52 -6.12 -10.44
N ILE A 237 -4.71 -7.36 -9.96
CA ILE A 237 -5.56 -8.37 -10.61
C ILE A 237 -7.02 -7.92 -10.65
N GLU A 238 -7.52 -7.35 -9.55
CA GLU A 238 -8.89 -6.80 -9.50
C GLU A 238 -9.09 -5.68 -10.53
N LEU A 239 -8.15 -4.73 -10.59
CA LEU A 239 -8.22 -3.63 -11.56
C LEU A 239 -8.06 -4.11 -13.01
N ALA A 240 -7.15 -5.05 -13.27
CA ALA A 240 -6.98 -5.65 -14.58
C ALA A 240 -8.28 -6.28 -15.08
N ARG A 241 -8.97 -7.02 -14.21
CA ARG A 241 -10.27 -7.62 -14.53
C ARG A 241 -11.34 -6.58 -14.78
N ASP A 242 -11.42 -5.53 -13.96
CA ASP A 242 -12.42 -4.46 -14.12
C ASP A 242 -12.26 -3.70 -15.45
N ILE A 243 -11.02 -3.47 -15.88
CA ILE A 243 -10.72 -2.67 -17.07
C ILE A 243 -10.80 -3.50 -18.36
N SER A 244 -10.19 -4.68 -18.37
CA SER A 244 -9.99 -5.50 -19.58
C SER A 244 -10.87 -6.76 -19.64
N GLY A 245 -11.52 -7.14 -18.54
CA GLY A 245 -12.23 -8.42 -18.43
C GLY A 245 -11.32 -9.64 -18.33
N ILE A 246 -9.99 -9.47 -18.32
CA ILE A 246 -9.03 -10.59 -18.27
C ILE A 246 -8.91 -11.15 -16.85
N TYR A 247 -8.98 -12.47 -16.74
CA TYR A 247 -8.85 -13.21 -15.48
C TYR A 247 -7.42 -13.69 -15.28
N LEU A 248 -6.69 -13.03 -14.37
CA LEU A 248 -5.28 -13.35 -14.07
C LEU A 248 -5.08 -14.17 -12.79
N GLU A 249 -6.10 -14.26 -11.93
CA GLU A 249 -5.96 -14.80 -10.58
C GLU A 249 -5.51 -16.27 -10.57
N ASP A 250 -6.11 -17.12 -11.39
CA ASP A 250 -5.78 -18.56 -11.40
C ASP A 250 -4.31 -18.82 -11.78
N GLY A 251 -3.82 -18.17 -12.84
CA GLY A 251 -2.43 -18.28 -13.27
C GLY A 251 -1.43 -17.73 -12.25
N TYR A 252 -1.84 -16.74 -11.46
CA TYR A 252 -1.05 -16.21 -10.35
C TYR A 252 -1.02 -17.18 -9.16
N LEU A 253 -2.18 -17.75 -8.79
CA LEU A 253 -2.30 -18.71 -7.68
C LEU A 253 -1.57 -20.02 -7.95
N GLU A 254 -1.58 -20.52 -9.19
CA GLU A 254 -0.83 -21.71 -9.60
C GLU A 254 0.67 -21.56 -9.33
N ARG A 255 1.21 -20.36 -9.56
CA ARG A 255 2.63 -20.04 -9.31
C ARG A 255 2.90 -19.86 -7.83
N LEU A 256 2.04 -19.14 -7.11
CA LEU A 256 2.15 -18.98 -5.66
C LEU A 256 2.12 -20.31 -4.90
N TYR A 257 1.39 -21.31 -5.39
CA TYR A 257 1.36 -22.64 -4.80
C TYR A 257 2.76 -23.28 -4.67
N LYS A 258 3.68 -22.97 -5.59
CA LYS A 258 5.06 -23.49 -5.60
C LYS A 258 5.93 -22.86 -4.51
N ALA A 259 5.59 -21.66 -4.03
CA ALA A 259 6.32 -21.00 -2.97
C ALA A 259 5.92 -21.56 -1.59
N LYS A 260 6.70 -22.51 -1.08
CA LYS A 260 6.41 -23.20 0.19
C LYS A 260 6.87 -22.38 1.39
N SER A 261 5.99 -22.21 2.38
CA SER A 261 6.36 -21.60 3.65
C SER A 261 7.15 -22.61 4.50
N ASN A 262 8.12 -22.10 5.25
CA ASN A 262 8.80 -22.79 6.33
C ASN A 262 7.90 -23.00 7.55
N VAL A 263 6.75 -22.31 7.63
CA VAL A 263 5.76 -22.49 8.69
C VAL A 263 4.72 -23.53 8.22
N PRO A 264 4.63 -24.73 8.85
CA PRO A 264 3.74 -25.79 8.39
C PRO A 264 2.27 -25.39 8.31
N ALA A 265 1.79 -24.59 9.27
CA ALA A 265 0.42 -24.07 9.29
C ALA A 265 0.14 -23.07 8.15
N GLU A 266 1.16 -22.41 7.61
CA GLU A 266 1.03 -21.45 6.50
C GLU A 266 1.06 -22.15 5.13
N ARG A 267 1.65 -23.35 5.05
CA ARG A 267 1.70 -24.23 3.86
C ARG A 267 2.45 -23.59 2.69
N ASN A 268 1.79 -22.74 1.90
CA ASN A 268 2.35 -22.17 0.67
C ASN A 268 1.69 -20.83 0.31
N GLY A 269 2.26 -20.12 -0.68
CA GLY A 269 1.81 -18.80 -1.11
C GLY A 269 0.32 -18.73 -1.47
N LEU A 270 -0.26 -19.77 -2.08
CA LEU A 270 -1.69 -19.81 -2.41
C LEU A 270 -2.55 -19.81 -1.14
N GLU A 271 -2.21 -20.64 -0.15
CA GLU A 271 -2.96 -20.74 1.11
C GLU A 271 -2.80 -19.47 1.96
N ILE A 272 -1.63 -18.84 1.92
CA ILE A 272 -1.38 -17.53 2.54
C ILE A 272 -2.24 -16.46 1.87
N TYR A 273 -2.25 -16.41 0.53
CA TYR A 273 -3.05 -15.47 -0.23
C TYR A 273 -4.55 -15.58 0.11
N LYS A 274 -5.09 -16.80 0.10
CA LYS A 274 -6.50 -17.04 0.42
C LYS A 274 -6.87 -16.60 1.84
N ARG A 275 -6.00 -16.85 2.83
CA ARG A 275 -6.31 -16.58 4.24
C ARG A 275 -5.98 -15.17 4.70
N ARG A 276 -4.93 -14.55 4.16
CA ARG A 276 -4.40 -13.27 4.65
C ARG A 276 -4.60 -12.11 3.68
N VAL A 277 -4.80 -12.37 2.39
CA VAL A 277 -4.92 -11.34 1.36
C VAL A 277 -6.36 -11.14 0.92
N LEU A 278 -7.05 -12.22 0.53
CA LEU A 278 -8.44 -12.11 0.05
C LEU A 278 -9.40 -11.45 1.06
N PRO A 279 -9.35 -11.72 2.38
CA PRO A 279 -10.23 -11.05 3.34
C PRO A 279 -9.98 -9.55 3.49
N ARG A 280 -8.86 -9.03 2.97
CA ARG A 280 -8.52 -7.60 2.99
C ARG A 280 -9.00 -6.86 1.73
N ARG A 281 -9.73 -7.52 0.84
CA ARG A 281 -10.36 -6.88 -0.31
C ARG A 281 -11.65 -6.19 0.13
N PHE A 282 -11.69 -4.88 -0.04
CA PHE A 282 -12.87 -4.08 0.27
C PHE A 282 -13.33 -3.34 -0.97
N THR A 283 -14.59 -3.55 -1.31
CA THR A 283 -15.29 -2.78 -2.35
C THR A 283 -15.73 -1.43 -1.79
N THR A 284 -16.11 -0.49 -2.67
CA THR A 284 -16.76 0.75 -2.24
C THR A 284 -18.04 0.47 -1.43
N LYS A 285 -18.75 -0.64 -1.70
CA LYS A 285 -19.94 -1.05 -0.93
C LYS A 285 -19.56 -1.40 0.52
N ASP A 286 -18.48 -2.16 0.71
CA ASP A 286 -18.01 -2.58 2.05
C ASP A 286 -17.55 -1.38 2.88
N ILE A 287 -16.80 -0.46 2.24
CA ILE A 287 -16.35 0.78 2.90
C ILE A 287 -17.54 1.69 3.23
N THR A 288 -18.55 1.74 2.35
CA THR A 288 -19.80 2.47 2.61
C THR A 288 -20.55 1.84 3.78
N ALA A 289 -20.64 0.52 3.87
CA ALA A 289 -21.26 -0.16 5.00
C ALA A 289 -20.56 0.18 6.33
N HIS A 290 -19.22 0.16 6.35
CA HIS A 290 -18.46 0.58 7.53
C HIS A 290 -18.75 2.04 7.91
N TYR A 291 -18.79 2.97 6.95
CA TYR A 291 -19.17 4.37 7.21
C TYR A 291 -20.56 4.48 7.82
N LEU A 292 -21.54 3.77 7.28
CA LEU A 292 -22.94 3.80 7.74
C LEU A 292 -23.09 3.21 9.16
N ILE A 293 -22.41 2.10 9.45
CA ILE A 293 -22.42 1.45 10.76
C ILE A 293 -21.78 2.37 11.81
N THR A 294 -20.57 2.87 11.55
CA THR A 294 -19.86 3.75 12.49
C THR A 294 -20.56 5.09 12.69
N SER A 295 -21.20 5.64 11.65
CA SER A 295 -22.00 6.87 11.75
C SER A 295 -23.28 6.64 12.58
N THR A 296 -23.94 5.49 12.42
CA THR A 296 -25.11 5.12 13.23
C THR A 296 -24.74 5.00 14.71
N LEU A 297 -23.66 4.26 15.01
CA LEU A 297 -23.17 4.01 16.37
C LEU A 297 -22.70 5.29 17.08
N SER A 298 -22.02 6.19 16.35
CA SER A 298 -21.61 7.50 16.89
C SER A 298 -22.74 8.52 16.94
N GLY A 299 -23.88 8.21 16.31
CA GLY A 299 -25.04 9.08 16.13
C GLY A 299 -24.77 10.34 15.32
N ARG A 300 -23.76 10.32 14.44
CA ARG A 300 -23.37 11.47 13.63
C ARG A 300 -23.13 11.06 12.18
N PHE A 301 -24.03 11.48 11.30
CA PHE A 301 -23.83 11.44 9.86
C PHE A 301 -23.27 12.78 9.41
N ARG A 302 -22.02 12.80 8.98
CA ARG A 302 -21.34 14.00 8.50
C ARG A 302 -20.62 13.72 7.19
N GLU A 303 -20.41 14.79 6.43
CA GLU A 303 -19.42 14.74 5.35
C GLU A 303 -18.05 14.41 5.94
N THR A 304 -17.40 13.40 5.38
CA THR A 304 -16.10 12.97 5.89
C THR A 304 -15.31 12.25 4.82
N ARG A 305 -13.99 12.31 4.95
CA ARG A 305 -13.08 11.43 4.25
C ARG A 305 -12.80 10.21 5.12
N LEU A 306 -13.00 9.01 4.57
CA LEU A 306 -12.61 7.76 5.19
C LEU A 306 -11.86 6.91 4.17
N PHE A 307 -10.67 6.44 4.54
CA PHE A 307 -9.72 5.83 3.60
C PHE A 307 -9.52 6.75 2.37
N ARG A 308 -9.76 6.23 1.16
CA ARG A 308 -9.74 7.01 -0.10
C ARG A 308 -11.15 7.32 -0.63
N HIS A 309 -12.14 7.41 0.25
CA HIS A 309 -13.51 7.73 -0.13
C HIS A 309 -13.98 8.99 0.58
N TRP A 310 -14.67 9.85 -0.16
CA TRP A 310 -15.42 10.98 0.40
C TRP A 310 -16.89 10.60 0.50
N PHE A 311 -17.46 10.72 1.69
CA PHE A 311 -18.86 10.42 1.97
C PHE A 311 -19.64 11.71 2.17
N ARG A 312 -20.81 11.80 1.53
CA ARG A 312 -21.76 12.90 1.68
C ARG A 312 -23.15 12.35 1.98
N PRO A 313 -23.63 12.42 3.23
CA PRO A 313 -25.00 12.04 3.55
C PRO A 313 -25.96 13.06 2.91
N VAL A 314 -26.80 12.61 1.98
CA VAL A 314 -27.74 13.48 1.25
C VAL A 314 -29.07 13.58 2.01
N LYS A 315 -29.56 12.44 2.49
CA LYS A 315 -30.76 12.33 3.31
C LYS A 315 -30.50 11.27 4.37
N VAL A 316 -30.85 11.56 5.62
CA VAL A 316 -30.75 10.61 6.73
C VAL A 316 -31.94 10.84 7.66
N ASP A 317 -32.79 9.82 7.77
CA ASP A 317 -33.87 9.74 8.73
C ASP A 317 -33.43 8.79 9.85
N ARG A 318 -33.44 9.26 11.10
CA ARG A 318 -33.14 8.46 12.31
C ARG A 318 -34.38 8.35 13.18
N LEU A 319 -34.79 7.13 13.49
CA LEU A 319 -35.98 6.80 14.26
C LEU A 319 -35.58 5.89 15.43
N GLU A 320 -36.07 6.21 16.63
CA GLU A 320 -35.76 5.45 17.84
C GLU A 320 -37.06 4.91 18.45
N LYS A 321 -37.06 3.62 18.82
CA LYS A 321 -38.21 2.95 19.44
C LYS A 321 -37.70 1.99 20.52
N GLY A 322 -37.86 2.38 21.78
CA GLY A 322 -37.32 1.64 22.91
C GLY A 322 -35.79 1.47 22.79
N PRO A 323 -35.26 0.23 22.83
CA PRO A 323 -33.82 -0.02 22.73
C PRO A 323 -33.29 0.02 21.28
N THR A 324 -34.17 0.08 20.28
CA THR A 324 -33.79 -0.02 18.87
C THR A 324 -33.62 1.36 18.22
N CYS A 325 -32.62 1.48 17.35
CA CYS A 325 -32.38 2.65 16.52
C CYS A 325 -32.37 2.24 15.05
N PHE A 326 -33.12 2.97 14.23
CA PHE A 326 -33.23 2.74 12.80
C PHE A 326 -32.83 4.00 12.04
N CYS A 327 -31.79 3.89 11.21
CA CYS A 327 -31.33 4.94 10.32
C CYS A 327 -31.56 4.51 8.86
N CYS A 328 -32.17 5.35 8.03
CA CYS A 328 -32.27 5.08 6.60
C CYS A 328 -32.07 6.36 5.79
N GLY A 329 -31.69 6.23 4.53
CA GLY A 329 -31.47 7.40 3.71
C GLY A 329 -30.65 7.16 2.46
N VAL A 330 -30.05 8.24 1.95
CA VAL A 330 -29.19 8.23 0.76
C VAL A 330 -27.84 8.82 1.13
N VAL A 331 -26.78 8.10 0.78
CA VAL A 331 -25.40 8.57 0.89
C VAL A 331 -24.77 8.59 -0.49
N GLU A 332 -24.08 9.68 -0.80
CA GLU A 332 -23.17 9.75 -1.93
C GLU A 332 -21.76 9.40 -1.49
N VAL A 333 -21.05 8.71 -2.36
CA VAL A 333 -19.65 8.36 -2.16
C VAL A 333 -18.85 8.73 -3.39
N THR A 334 -17.67 9.31 -3.20
CA THR A 334 -16.70 9.53 -4.26
C THR A 334 -15.43 8.75 -3.95
N ASN A 335 -15.05 7.82 -4.81
CA ASN A 335 -13.74 7.19 -4.75
C ASN A 335 -12.70 8.18 -5.26
N LEU A 336 -11.87 8.69 -4.35
CA LEU A 336 -10.90 9.74 -4.64
C LEU A 336 -9.74 9.25 -5.52
N ALA A 337 -9.47 7.95 -5.57
CA ALA A 337 -8.41 7.40 -6.43
C ALA A 337 -8.77 7.50 -7.92
N PHE A 338 -10.07 7.40 -8.25
CA PHE A 338 -10.55 7.37 -9.63
C PHE A 338 -11.50 8.53 -9.99
N GLN A 339 -11.85 9.36 -8.99
CA GLN A 339 -12.94 10.34 -9.07
C GLN A 339 -14.28 9.71 -9.48
N GLU A 340 -14.48 8.44 -9.13
CA GLU A 340 -15.68 7.68 -9.43
C GLU A 340 -16.77 7.98 -8.39
N LYS A 341 -17.90 8.51 -8.84
CA LYS A 341 -19.04 8.86 -7.98
C LYS A 341 -20.05 7.72 -7.94
N GLY A 342 -20.54 7.43 -6.74
CA GLY A 342 -21.61 6.48 -6.47
C GLY A 342 -22.64 7.09 -5.52
N SER A 343 -23.80 6.45 -5.46
CA SER A 343 -24.84 6.79 -4.50
C SER A 343 -25.52 5.51 -4.06
N TYR A 344 -25.82 5.41 -2.78
CA TYR A 344 -26.46 4.25 -2.18
C TYR A 344 -27.67 4.68 -1.36
N LEU A 345 -28.81 4.03 -1.60
CA LEU A 345 -29.89 3.92 -0.64
C LEU A 345 -29.42 2.98 0.46
N PHE A 346 -29.63 3.34 1.72
CA PHE A 346 -29.21 2.54 2.85
C PHE A 346 -30.26 2.44 3.94
N SER A 347 -30.10 1.40 4.74
CA SER A 347 -30.79 1.16 6.00
C SER A 347 -29.82 0.55 7.01
N VAL A 348 -29.86 1.02 8.25
CA VAL A 348 -29.12 0.47 9.39
C VAL A 348 -30.10 0.34 10.55
N LEU A 349 -30.40 -0.91 10.92
CA LEU A 349 -31.15 -1.23 12.12
C LEU A 349 -30.17 -1.69 13.20
N GLN A 350 -30.13 -0.97 14.32
CA GLN A 350 -29.38 -1.34 15.52
C GLN A 350 -30.37 -1.90 16.54
N TYR A 351 -30.23 -3.19 16.86
CA TYR A 351 -31.00 -3.84 17.93
C TYR A 351 -30.40 -3.52 19.30
N CYS A 352 -29.07 -3.56 19.38
CA CYS A 352 -28.25 -3.17 20.52
C CYS A 352 -26.84 -2.80 20.01
N PRO A 353 -25.90 -2.30 20.84
CA PRO A 353 -24.56 -1.90 20.38
C PRO A 353 -23.76 -2.96 19.58
N GLY A 354 -24.00 -4.26 19.82
CA GLY A 354 -23.30 -5.35 19.14
C GLY A 354 -24.07 -6.00 17.98
N ASP A 355 -25.35 -5.71 17.84
CA ASP A 355 -26.25 -6.37 16.88
C ASP A 355 -26.85 -5.34 15.91
N ILE A 356 -26.34 -5.38 14.68
CA ILE A 356 -26.58 -4.39 13.63
C ILE A 356 -26.93 -5.12 12.34
N HIS A 357 -27.96 -4.61 11.66
CA HIS A 357 -28.35 -5.03 10.32
C HIS A 357 -28.21 -3.82 9.39
N CYS A 358 -27.13 -3.78 8.60
CA CYS A 358 -26.88 -2.74 7.61
C CYS A 358 -27.07 -3.28 6.19
N THR A 359 -27.94 -2.63 5.41
CA THR A 359 -28.14 -2.92 3.99
C THR A 359 -27.97 -1.67 3.16
N LEU A 360 -27.46 -1.85 1.94
CA LEU A 360 -27.34 -0.77 0.97
C LEU A 360 -27.47 -1.27 -0.46
N SER A 361 -28.04 -0.43 -1.32
CA SER A 361 -28.26 -0.69 -2.74
C SER A 361 -28.03 0.56 -3.58
N SER A 362 -27.37 0.40 -4.73
CA SER A 362 -27.22 1.44 -5.74
C SER A 362 -28.29 1.38 -6.85
N ARG A 363 -29.21 0.41 -6.78
CA ARG A 363 -30.26 0.15 -7.77
C ARG A 363 -31.57 0.85 -7.44
N GLY A 364 -32.43 1.01 -8.43
CA GLY A 364 -33.80 1.51 -8.26
C GLY A 364 -33.87 2.96 -7.79
N LYS A 365 -32.94 3.81 -8.29
CA LYS A 365 -32.81 5.21 -7.85
C LYS A 365 -34.11 6.00 -7.96
N GLU A 366 -34.89 5.69 -8.97
CA GLU A 366 -36.19 6.27 -9.27
C GLU A 366 -37.26 5.97 -8.21
N ARG A 367 -37.06 4.95 -7.36
CA ARG A 367 -38.02 4.53 -6.31
C ARG A 367 -37.47 4.69 -4.89
N TRP A 368 -36.36 5.39 -4.72
CA TRP A 368 -35.71 5.52 -3.41
C TRP A 368 -36.59 6.23 -2.39
N GLU A 369 -37.32 7.27 -2.78
CA GLU A 369 -38.23 7.96 -1.87
C GLU A 369 -39.38 7.07 -1.41
N GLU A 370 -40.06 6.39 -2.34
CA GLU A 370 -41.09 5.39 -2.02
C GLU A 370 -40.56 4.31 -1.06
N THR A 371 -39.34 3.86 -1.30
CA THR A 371 -38.69 2.82 -0.50
C THR A 371 -38.42 3.32 0.93
N LEU A 372 -37.90 4.55 1.08
CA LEU A 372 -37.65 5.14 2.40
C LEU A 372 -38.94 5.29 3.20
N GLU A 373 -40.02 5.77 2.57
CA GLU A 373 -41.31 5.88 3.26
C GLU A 373 -41.85 4.51 3.69
N ALA A 374 -41.79 3.51 2.81
CA ALA A 374 -42.21 2.14 3.15
C ALA A 374 -41.41 1.56 4.32
N LEU A 375 -40.09 1.75 4.35
CA LEU A 375 -39.23 1.29 5.45
C LEU A 375 -39.58 1.98 6.78
N LYS A 376 -39.81 3.30 6.76
CA LYS A 376 -40.21 4.06 7.96
C LYS A 376 -41.58 3.59 8.47
N SER A 377 -42.55 3.40 7.59
CA SER A 377 -43.86 2.85 7.97
C SER A 377 -43.74 1.43 8.55
N ALA A 378 -42.92 0.57 7.94
CA ALA A 378 -42.68 -0.79 8.44
C ALA A 378 -42.04 -0.80 9.82
N TYR A 379 -41.09 0.10 10.10
CA TYR A 379 -40.49 0.25 11.42
C TYR A 379 -41.51 0.66 12.49
N GLN A 380 -42.47 1.52 12.14
CA GLN A 380 -43.56 1.88 13.06
C GLN A 380 -44.44 0.68 13.43
N LEU A 381 -44.75 -0.19 12.45
CA LEU A 381 -45.51 -1.42 12.66
C LEU A 381 -44.74 -2.45 13.51
N GLY A 382 -43.42 -2.54 13.33
CA GLY A 382 -42.54 -3.35 14.18
C GLY A 382 -41.37 -3.96 13.43
N ILE A 383 -40.40 -4.50 14.18
CA ILE A 383 -39.12 -4.97 13.63
C ILE A 383 -39.29 -6.12 12.62
N THR A 384 -40.22 -7.05 12.87
CA THR A 384 -40.51 -8.15 11.93
C THR A 384 -41.02 -7.64 10.58
N HIS A 385 -41.83 -6.57 10.58
CA HIS A 385 -42.28 -5.94 9.34
C HIS A 385 -41.12 -5.25 8.63
N LEU A 386 -40.28 -4.54 9.37
CA LEU A 386 -39.09 -3.89 8.80
C LEU A 386 -38.15 -4.90 8.14
N VAL A 387 -37.79 -5.99 8.81
CA VAL A 387 -36.87 -7.01 8.24
C VAL A 387 -37.42 -7.60 6.95
N ARG A 388 -38.73 -7.88 6.88
CA ARG A 388 -39.37 -8.36 5.63
C ARG A 388 -39.27 -7.35 4.49
N GLU A 389 -39.41 -6.06 4.78
CA GLU A 389 -39.24 -5.02 3.78
C GLU A 389 -37.77 -4.85 3.38
N LEU A 390 -36.83 -4.98 4.32
CA LEU A 390 -35.39 -4.97 4.01
C LEU A 390 -35.04 -6.10 3.05
N ASP A 391 -35.49 -7.33 3.33
CA ASP A 391 -35.27 -8.47 2.44
C ASP A 391 -35.92 -8.26 1.07
N ARG A 392 -37.11 -7.65 1.02
CA ARG A 392 -37.83 -7.35 -0.23
C ARG A 392 -37.06 -6.37 -1.11
N PHE A 393 -36.48 -5.32 -0.52
CA PHE A 393 -35.84 -4.23 -1.28
C PHE A 393 -34.34 -4.44 -1.53
N PHE A 394 -33.62 -5.01 -0.56
CA PHE A 394 -32.17 -5.16 -0.60
C PHE A 394 -31.72 -6.61 -0.81
N GLY A 395 -32.62 -7.57 -0.61
CA GLY A 395 -32.29 -8.99 -0.56
C GLY A 395 -31.79 -9.43 0.83
N PRO A 396 -31.51 -10.73 1.01
CA PRO A 396 -31.22 -11.32 2.33
C PRO A 396 -29.80 -11.05 2.84
N GLN A 397 -28.94 -10.41 2.03
CA GLN A 397 -27.55 -10.13 2.41
C GLN A 397 -27.45 -8.79 3.15
N PHE A 398 -26.79 -8.81 4.30
CA PHE A 398 -26.56 -7.63 5.12
C PHE A 398 -25.14 -7.60 5.68
N TYR A 399 -24.74 -6.44 6.15
CA TYR A 399 -23.50 -6.21 6.89
C TYR A 399 -23.80 -6.11 8.38
N GLY A 400 -23.08 -6.88 9.20
CA GLY A 400 -23.14 -6.81 10.66
C GLY A 400 -22.02 -5.96 11.26
N SER A 401 -21.92 -5.95 12.59
CA SER A 401 -20.87 -5.23 13.32
C SER A 401 -19.47 -5.77 12.98
N GLU A 402 -19.36 -7.06 12.69
CA GLU A 402 -18.16 -7.76 12.20
C GLU A 402 -17.70 -7.32 10.80
N SER A 403 -18.56 -6.62 10.06
CA SER A 403 -18.20 -6.03 8.76
C SER A 403 -17.46 -4.70 8.88
N THR A 404 -17.27 -4.19 10.10
CA THR A 404 -16.47 -2.99 10.31
C THR A 404 -14.99 -3.30 10.06
N ILE A 405 -14.37 -2.45 9.24
CA ILE A 405 -12.94 -2.55 8.91
C ILE A 405 -12.13 -2.06 10.11
N ASP A 406 -11.29 -2.94 10.66
CA ASP A 406 -10.32 -2.57 11.68
C ASP A 406 -9.26 -1.62 11.10
N VAL A 407 -9.26 -0.39 11.60
CA VAL A 407 -8.26 0.63 11.30
C VAL A 407 -7.18 0.54 12.38
N VAL A 408 -6.35 -0.50 12.36
CA VAL A 408 -5.16 -0.60 13.23
C VAL A 408 -3.99 0.16 12.62
#